data_AF-A0A957ZG90-F1
#
_entry.id   AF-A0A957ZG90-F1
#
_cell.length_a   1.000
_cell.length_b   1.000
_cell.length_c   1.000
_cell.angle_alpha   90.00
_cell.angle_beta   90.00
_cell.angle_gamma   90.00
#
_symmetry.space_group_name_H-M   'P 1'
#
loop_
_entity.id
_entity.type
_entity.pdbx_description
1 polymer ?
#
loop_
_entity_poly.entity_id
_entity_poly.type
_entity_poly.pdbx_seq_one_letter_code
_entity_poly.pdbx_strand_id
1 'polypeptide(L)' 'AEQLLDKEPVLRRSIKVRNPYVDPMNYIQVALLQKLQGEDDEEQRKKLTAAVLGSVNGIAAGLQNTG' A
#
# COMPACT_ATOMS: atom_id res chain seq x y z
N ALA A 1 27.05 0.75 11.82
CA ALA A 1 25.81 1.55 11.75
C ALA A 1 24.70 0.72 12.33
N GLU A 2 24.04 1.21 13.39
CA GLU A 2 22.87 0.56 13.99
C GLU A 2 21.72 0.58 12.99
N GLN A 3 21.07 -0.57 12.77
CA GLN A 3 19.88 -0.68 11.92
C GLN A 3 18.62 -0.68 12.79
N LEU A 4 17.52 -0.19 12.23
CA LEU A 4 16.21 -0.25 12.88
C LEU A 4 15.88 -1.69 13.27
N LEU A 5 15.42 -1.89 14.53
CA LEU A 5 15.09 -3.20 15.11
C LEU A 5 16.28 -4.16 15.28
N ASP A 6 17.50 -3.67 15.50
CA ASP A 6 18.67 -4.51 15.78
C ASP A 6 18.51 -5.46 16.98
N LYS A 7 17.72 -5.03 17.99
CA LYS A 7 17.39 -5.85 19.18
C LYS A 7 16.26 -6.85 18.96
N GLU A 8 15.54 -6.77 17.83
CA GLU A 8 14.35 -7.57 17.52
C GLU A 8 14.49 -8.27 16.14
N PRO A 9 15.43 -9.21 15.99
CA PRO A 9 15.82 -9.76 14.68
C PRO A 9 14.70 -10.54 13.97
N VAL A 10 13.79 -11.16 14.73
CA VAL A 10 12.62 -11.88 14.19
C VAL A 10 11.62 -10.90 13.60
N LEU A 11 11.29 -9.82 14.34
CA LEU A 11 10.40 -8.76 13.86
C LEU A 11 10.98 -8.09 12.61
N ARG A 12 12.26 -7.74 12.64
CA ARG A 12 12.96 -7.15 11.49
C ARG A 12 12.87 -8.03 10.24
N ARG A 13 13.06 -9.35 10.38
CA ARG A 13 12.96 -10.27 9.24
C ARG A 13 11.52 -10.39 8.74
N SER A 14 10.54 -10.45 9.64
CA SER A 14 9.13 -10.52 9.26
C SER A 14 8.65 -9.26 8.52
N ILE A 15 9.14 -8.07 8.86
CA ILE A 15 8.85 -6.82 8.15
C ILE A 15 9.54 -6.81 6.78
N LYS A 16 10.83 -7.20 6.72
CA LYS A 16 11.57 -7.31 5.45
C LYS A 16 10.93 -8.26 4.43
N VAL A 17 10.25 -9.32 4.88
CA VAL A 17 9.55 -10.26 4.00
C VAL A 17 8.17 -9.74 3.56
N ARG A 18 7.53 -8.86 4.34
CA ARG A 18 6.20 -8.31 4.05
C ARG A 18 6.22 -7.09 3.14
N ASN A 19 7.18 -6.19 3.33
CA ASN A 19 7.30 -4.94 2.57
C ASN A 19 7.37 -5.10 1.03
N PRO A 20 7.99 -6.16 0.45
CA PRO A 20 8.07 -6.31 -1.01
C PRO A 20 6.71 -6.42 -1.72
N TYR A 21 5.64 -6.75 -1.00
CA TYR A 21 4.28 -6.81 -1.55
C TYR A 21 3.50 -5.51 -1.38
N VAL A 22 3.87 -4.70 -0.38
CA VAL A 22 3.25 -3.39 -0.13
C VAL A 22 3.79 -2.34 -1.09
N ASP A 23 5.09 -2.39 -1.40
CA ASP A 23 5.74 -1.45 -2.33
C ASP A 23 5.06 -1.38 -3.71
N PRO A 24 4.84 -2.49 -4.46
CA PRO A 24 4.14 -2.43 -5.74
C PRO A 24 2.68 -1.97 -5.60
N MET A 25 2.02 -2.29 -4.48
CA MET A 25 0.66 -1.81 -4.21
C MET A 25 0.60 -0.30 -4.01
N ASN A 26 1.60 0.29 -3.34
CA ASN A 26 1.73 1.75 -3.21
C ASN A 26 1.88 2.42 -4.58
N TYR A 27 2.70 1.87 -5.48
CA TYR A 27 2.83 2.41 -6.85
C TYR A 27 1.51 2.37 -7.62
N ILE A 28 0.78 1.25 -7.53
CA ILE A 28 -0.53 1.11 -8.16
C ILE A 28 -1.52 2.12 -7.57
N GLN A 29 -1.56 2.28 -6.24
CA GLN A 29 -2.44 3.24 -5.59
C GLN A 29 -2.18 4.68 -6.06
N VAL A 30 -0.90 5.09 -6.14
CA VAL A 30 -0.53 6.43 -6.64
C VAL A 30 -0.99 6.63 -8.09
N ALA A 31 -0.78 5.63 -8.95
CA ALA A 31 -1.23 5.71 -10.34
C ALA A 31 -2.77 5.78 -10.45
N LEU A 32 -3.50 5.06 -9.60
CA LEU A 32 -4.97 5.11 -9.55
C LEU A 32 -5.47 6.47 -9.08
N LEU A 33 -4.84 7.07 -8.07
CA LEU A 33 -5.17 8.41 -7.58
C LEU A 33 -4.93 9.49 -8.64
N GLN A 34 -3.81 9.41 -9.37
CA GLN A 34 -3.53 10.32 -10.48
C GLN A 34 -4.58 10.22 -11.59
N LYS A 35 -5.00 9.00 -11.96
CA LYS A 35 -6.08 8.79 -12.93
C LYS A 35 -7.41 9.35 -12.43
N LEU A 36 -7.75 9.12 -11.16
CA LEU A 36 -9.00 9.60 -10.56
C LEU A 36 -9.09 11.14 -10.55
N GLN A 37 -7.97 11.85 -10.37
CA GLN A 37 -7.94 13.31 -10.40
C GLN A 37 -8.27 13.90 -11.77
N GLY A 38 -7.93 13.21 -12.87
CA GLY A 38 -8.14 13.67 -14.24
C GLY A 38 -9.34 13.05 -14.96
N GLU A 39 -10.19 12.30 -14.26
CA GLU A 39 -11.34 11.62 -14.85
C GLU A 39 -12.62 12.41 -14.61
N ASP A 40 -13.34 12.72 -15.69
CA ASP A 40 -14.60 13.49 -15.67
C ASP A 40 -15.83 12.60 -15.84
N ASP A 41 -15.67 11.38 -16.39
CA ASP A 41 -16.76 10.42 -16.52
C ASP A 41 -17.15 9.82 -15.16
N GLU A 42 -18.40 10.01 -14.75
CA GLU A 42 -18.87 9.60 -13.43
C GLU A 42 -18.78 8.08 -13.21
N GLU A 43 -19.02 7.27 -14.26
CA GLU A 43 -18.94 5.82 -14.17
C GLU A 43 -17.48 5.35 -13.99
N GLN A 44 -16.55 5.92 -14.74
CA GLN A 44 -15.11 5.65 -14.60
C GLN A 44 -14.58 6.13 -13.25
N ARG A 45 -14.99 7.31 -12.76
CA ARG A 45 -14.65 7.79 -11.41
C ARG A 45 -15.08 6.81 -10.33
N LYS A 46 -16.29 6.23 -10.44
CA LYS A 46 -16.77 5.20 -9.50
C LYS A 46 -15.89 3.95 -9.52
N LYS A 47 -15.51 3.46 -10.71
CA LYS A 47 -14.60 2.31 -10.88
C LYS A 47 -13.22 2.58 -10.29
N LEU A 48 -12.63 3.74 -10.60
CA LEU A 48 -11.34 4.17 -10.06
C LEU A 48 -11.38 4.31 -8.54
N THR A 49 -12.45 4.88 -7.99
CA THR A 49 -12.64 4.98 -6.54
C THR A 49 -12.68 3.61 -5.88
N ALA A 50 -13.41 2.66 -6.44
CA ALA A 50 -13.44 1.28 -5.94
C ALA A 50 -12.04 0.62 -5.99
N ALA A 51 -11.28 0.84 -7.05
CA ALA A 51 -9.91 0.34 -7.18
C ALA A 51 -8.96 0.96 -6.14
N VAL A 52 -9.05 2.26 -5.88
CA VAL A 52 -8.29 2.95 -4.82
C VAL A 52 -8.61 2.34 -3.45
N LEU A 53 -9.90 2.16 -3.12
CA LEU A 53 -10.31 1.53 -1.86
C LEU A 53 -9.78 0.09 -1.73
N GLY A 54 -9.78 -0.67 -2.84
CA GLY A 54 -9.17 -2.00 -2.89
C GLY A 54 -7.68 -1.97 -2.54
N SER A 55 -6.93 -1.01 -3.09
CA SER A 55 -5.51 -0.86 -2.77
C SER A 55 -5.25 -0.47 -1.31
N VAL A 56 -6.07 0.41 -0.71
CA VAL A 56 -6.00 0.76 0.72
C VAL A 56 -6.15 -0.49 1.59
N ASN A 57 -7.16 -1.31 1.32
CA ASN A 57 -7.41 -2.54 2.08
C ASN A 57 -6.25 -3.53 1.96
N GLY A 58 -5.67 -3.69 0.77
CA GLY A 58 -4.54 -4.61 0.60
C GLY A 58 -3.24 -4.10 1.24
N ILE A 59 -2.98 -2.79 1.22
CA ILE A 59 -1.85 -2.18 1.93
C ILE A 59 -2.02 -2.37 3.44
N ALA A 60 -3.21 -2.10 3.97
CA ALA A 60 -3.51 -2.31 5.40
C ALA A 60 -3.31 -3.78 5.82
N ALA A 61 -3.76 -4.73 5.00
CA ALA A 61 -3.54 -6.16 5.25
C ALA A 61 -2.05 -6.54 5.22
N GLY A 62 -1.26 -5.93 4.34
CA GLY A 62 0.19 -6.15 4.25
C GLY A 62 0.99 -5.55 5.40
N LEU A 63 0.58 -4.36 5.87
CA LEU A 63 1.22 -3.65 6.99
C LEU A 63 0.83 -4.23 8.35
N GLN A 64 -0.30 -4.94 8.46
CA GLN A 64 -0.81 -5.52 9.69
C GLN A 64 -0.89 -4.48 10.83
N ASN A 65 -0.54 -4.85 12.06
CA ASN A 65 -0.63 -3.96 13.23
C ASN A 65 0.44 -2.86 13.15
N THR A 66 -0.01 -1.62 12.98
CA THR A 66 0.83 -0.41 12.96
C THR A 66 0.59 0.50 14.17
N GLY A 67 -0.12 -0.01 15.18
CA GLY A 67 -0.47 0.69 16.42
C GLY A 67 0.58 0.56 17.52
#